data_AF-A0A231P5S0-F1
#
_entry.id   AF-A0A231P5S0-F1
#
_cell.length_a   1.000
_cell.length_b   1.000
_cell.length_c   1.000
_cell.angle_alpha   90.00
_cell.angle_beta   90.00
_cell.angle_gamma   90.00
#
_symmetry.space_group_name_H-M   'P 1'
#
loop_
_entity.id
_entity.type
_entity.pdbx_description
1 polymer ?
#
loop_
_entity_poly.entity_id
_entity_poly.type
_entity_poly.pdbx_seq_one_letter_code
_entity_poly.pdbx_strand_id
1 'polypeptide(L)'
;MTPEDKILERLNAIEDRLADLQASKENSSMLMEQLTPIGNHAFRLMVEELEILNGRVTLDDILDLARKGLLTVPRLTWLLDQIENATDLWHVLHPAVGQTFPHIVEKMGEWEQKGVFKKAAALKDAGGNLLDGMTPEDIAKTGEGLAFVTSLMQRLAEPELQSKITAMLDLMSAIDTSNVKPAGMLSMLGALRSPEGRQALGLVVEVLKAAGKFSAEGNSSK
;
A
#
# COMPACT_ATOMS: atom_id res chain seq x y z
N MET A 1 31.31 -58.30 -6.17
CA MET A 1 30.26 -57.89 -7.11
C MET A 1 30.73 -58.26 -8.49
N THR A 2 29.92 -59.01 -9.22
CA THR A 2 30.26 -59.45 -10.57
C THR A 2 30.06 -58.29 -11.56
N PRO A 3 30.70 -58.31 -12.74
CA PRO A 3 30.51 -57.28 -13.76
C PRO A 3 29.05 -57.13 -14.20
N GLU A 4 28.28 -58.23 -14.13
CA GLU A 4 26.87 -58.30 -14.49
C GLU A 4 25.99 -57.51 -13.52
N ASP A 5 26.26 -57.59 -12.22
CA ASP A 5 25.54 -56.83 -11.18
C ASP A 5 25.66 -55.31 -11.42
N LYS A 6 26.84 -54.85 -11.84
CA LYS A 6 27.12 -53.43 -12.09
C LYS A 6 26.49 -52.91 -13.40
N ILE A 7 26.28 -53.80 -14.36
CA ILE A 7 25.58 -53.48 -15.62
C ILE A 7 24.07 -53.38 -15.34
N LEU A 8 23.51 -54.31 -14.57
CA LEU A 8 22.10 -54.27 -14.17
C LEU A 8 21.76 -53.03 -13.33
N GLU A 9 22.64 -52.65 -12.40
CA GLU A 9 22.46 -51.42 -11.61
C GLU A 9 22.47 -50.16 -12.48
N ARG A 10 23.36 -50.09 -13.49
CA ARG A 10 23.39 -48.97 -14.44
C ARG A 10 22.20 -48.97 -15.39
N LEU A 11 21.71 -50.14 -15.79
CA LEU A 11 20.54 -50.26 -16.66
C LEU A 11 19.29 -49.78 -15.91
N ASN A 12 19.11 -50.20 -14.66
CA ASN A 12 18.01 -49.75 -13.80
C ASN A 12 18.09 -48.23 -13.55
N ALA A 13 19.29 -47.69 -13.29
CA ALA A 13 19.47 -46.24 -13.13
C ALA A 13 19.19 -45.43 -14.40
N ILE A 14 19.32 -46.04 -15.59
CA ILE A 14 18.97 -45.43 -16.87
C ILE A 14 17.45 -45.53 -17.10
N GLU A 15 16.82 -46.66 -16.76
CA GLU A 15 15.37 -46.83 -16.83
C GLU A 15 14.63 -45.85 -15.91
N ASP A 16 15.08 -45.66 -14.67
CA ASP A 16 14.48 -44.71 -13.73
C ASP A 16 14.55 -43.26 -14.27
N ARG A 17 15.69 -42.88 -14.86
CA ARG A 17 15.85 -41.55 -15.48
C ARG A 17 14.97 -41.37 -16.73
N LEU A 18 14.75 -42.44 -17.48
CA LEU A 18 13.85 -42.44 -18.65
C LEU A 18 12.39 -42.31 -18.23
N ALA A 19 11.99 -42.97 -17.13
CA ALA A 19 10.65 -42.87 -16.57
C ALA A 19 10.33 -41.45 -16.08
N ASP A 20 11.26 -40.81 -15.36
CA ASP A 20 11.11 -39.41 -14.92
C ASP A 20 11.02 -38.42 -16.10
N LEU A 21 11.79 -38.66 -17.17
CA LEU A 21 11.73 -37.84 -18.37
C LEU A 21 10.42 -38.01 -19.14
N GLN A 22 9.83 -39.21 -19.16
CA GLN A 22 8.50 -39.44 -19.74
C GLN A 22 7.41 -38.73 -18.93
N ALA A 23 7.44 -38.83 -17.60
CA ALA A 23 6.49 -38.14 -16.73
C ALA A 23 6.60 -36.60 -16.86
N SER A 24 7.81 -36.07 -16.99
CA SER A 24 8.04 -34.62 -17.23
C SER A 24 7.49 -34.16 -18.58
N LYS A 25 7.60 -34.97 -19.63
CA LYS A 25 7.02 -34.68 -20.95
C LYS A 25 5.50 -34.70 -20.94
N GLU A 26 4.86 -35.65 -20.26
CA GLU A 26 3.40 -35.71 -20.13
C GLU A 26 2.86 -34.49 -19.36
N ASN A 27 3.50 -34.12 -18.24
CA ASN A 27 3.14 -32.91 -17.50
C ASN A 27 3.32 -31.63 -18.34
N SER A 28 4.39 -31.56 -19.14
CA SER A 28 4.62 -30.41 -20.03
C SER A 28 3.58 -30.34 -21.15
N SER A 29 3.14 -31.49 -21.69
CA SER A 29 2.08 -31.57 -22.70
C SER A 29 0.73 -31.10 -22.13
N MET A 30 0.38 -31.54 -20.92
CA MET A 30 -0.82 -31.07 -20.21
C MET A 30 -0.79 -29.58 -19.93
N LEU A 31 0.36 -29.03 -19.51
CA LEU A 31 0.53 -27.60 -19.30
C LEU A 31 0.36 -26.81 -20.60
N MET A 32 0.92 -27.29 -21.72
CA MET A 32 0.74 -26.65 -23.03
C MET A 32 -0.71 -26.71 -23.52
N GLU A 33 -1.40 -27.82 -23.30
CA GLU A 33 -2.80 -27.99 -23.66
C GLU A 33 -3.72 -27.07 -22.83
N GLN A 34 -3.40 -26.84 -21.55
CA GLN A 34 -4.13 -25.91 -20.67
C GLN A 34 -3.77 -24.44 -20.90
N LEU A 35 -2.53 -24.13 -21.29
CA LEU A 35 -2.10 -22.76 -21.59
C LEU A 35 -2.59 -22.26 -22.95
N THR A 36 -2.77 -23.16 -23.93
CA THR A 36 -3.25 -22.82 -25.27
C THR A 36 -4.59 -22.04 -25.27
N PRO A 37 -5.65 -22.47 -24.57
CA PRO A 37 -6.91 -21.72 -24.54
C PRO A 37 -6.80 -20.38 -23.81
N ILE A 38 -5.99 -20.29 -22.75
CA ILE A 38 -5.74 -19.03 -22.01
C ILE A 38 -4.97 -18.04 -22.89
N GLY A 39 -3.94 -18.52 -23.60
CA GLY A 39 -3.18 -17.73 -24.56
C GLY A 39 -4.04 -17.22 -25.72
N ASN A 40 -4.93 -18.06 -26.26
CA ASN A 40 -5.88 -17.66 -27.29
C ASN A 40 -6.89 -16.61 -26.78
N HIS A 41 -7.31 -16.70 -25.52
CA HIS A 41 -8.23 -15.73 -24.94
C HIS A 41 -7.53 -14.39 -24.66
N ALA A 42 -6.33 -14.41 -24.10
CA ALA A 42 -5.51 -13.22 -23.90
C ALA A 42 -5.14 -12.55 -25.25
N PHE A 43 -4.88 -13.34 -26.29
CA PHE A 43 -4.61 -12.83 -27.63
C PHE A 43 -5.84 -12.13 -28.23
N ARG A 44 -7.04 -12.69 -28.08
CA ARG A 44 -8.29 -12.04 -28.50
C ARG A 44 -8.56 -10.75 -27.72
N LEU A 45 -8.35 -10.76 -26.40
CA LEU A 45 -8.49 -9.56 -25.57
C LEU A 45 -7.52 -8.45 -26.00
N MET A 46 -6.27 -8.81 -26.30
CA MET A 46 -5.29 -7.86 -26.84
C MET A 46 -5.71 -7.32 -28.21
N VAL A 47 -6.29 -8.13 -29.09
CA VAL A 47 -6.78 -7.68 -30.40
C VAL A 47 -7.99 -6.75 -30.27
N GLU A 48 -8.89 -7.03 -29.34
CA GLU A 48 -10.07 -6.20 -29.03
C GLU A 48 -9.66 -4.87 -28.37
N GLU A 49 -8.67 -4.89 -27.47
CA GLU A 49 -8.11 -3.68 -26.85
C GLU A 49 -7.22 -2.88 -27.82
N LEU A 50 -6.59 -3.55 -28.80
CA LEU A 50 -5.89 -2.89 -29.90
C LEU A 50 -6.86 -2.14 -30.83
N GLU A 51 -8.13 -2.56 -30.91
CA GLU A 51 -9.20 -1.85 -31.62
C GLU A 51 -9.62 -0.58 -30.86
N ILE A 52 -9.51 -0.56 -29.53
CA ILE A 52 -9.69 0.63 -28.66
C ILE A 52 -8.49 1.60 -28.76
N LEU A 53 -7.31 1.09 -29.14
CA LEU A 53 -6.09 1.87 -29.38
C LEU A 53 -6.03 2.54 -30.77
N ASN A 54 -7.16 2.62 -31.49
CA ASN A 54 -7.25 3.20 -32.83
C ASN A 54 -6.65 4.63 -32.87
N GLY A 55 -5.40 4.73 -33.36
CA GLY A 55 -4.66 5.98 -33.56
C GLY A 55 -3.44 6.24 -32.66
N ARG A 56 -3.10 5.38 -31.68
CA ARG A 56 -1.94 5.60 -30.77
C ARG A 56 -0.73 4.68 -30.97
N VAL A 57 -0.89 3.57 -31.66
CA VAL A 57 0.20 2.63 -31.96
C VAL A 57 0.31 2.50 -33.46
N THR A 58 1.44 2.93 -34.02
CA THR A 58 1.71 2.83 -35.46
C THR A 58 2.37 1.49 -35.79
N LEU A 59 2.31 1.10 -37.07
CA LEU A 59 3.02 -0.09 -37.54
C LEU A 59 4.53 0.01 -37.27
N ASP A 60 5.08 1.23 -37.30
CA ASP A 60 6.47 1.51 -36.97
C ASP A 60 6.76 1.25 -35.49
N ASP A 61 5.88 1.59 -34.55
CA ASP A 61 6.07 1.30 -33.13
C ASP A 61 6.12 -0.21 -32.84
N ILE A 62 5.30 -1.00 -33.54
CA ILE A 62 5.29 -2.46 -33.44
C ILE A 62 6.59 -3.06 -34.02
N LEU A 63 7.06 -2.56 -35.17
CA LEU A 63 8.32 -2.97 -35.77
C LEU A 63 9.52 -2.55 -34.91
N ASP A 64 9.46 -1.40 -34.26
CA ASP A 64 10.50 -0.90 -33.38
C ASP A 64 10.54 -1.68 -32.06
N LEU A 65 9.38 -2.09 -31.52
CA LEU A 65 9.29 -3.03 -30.41
C LEU A 65 9.84 -4.40 -30.78
N ALA A 66 9.47 -4.95 -31.95
CA ALA A 66 9.98 -6.22 -32.45
C ALA A 66 11.51 -6.18 -32.64
N ARG A 67 12.03 -5.08 -33.20
CA ARG A 67 13.46 -4.82 -33.32
C ARG A 67 14.14 -4.75 -31.95
N LYS A 68 13.57 -4.02 -30.98
CA LYS A 68 14.09 -3.94 -29.60
C LYS A 68 14.05 -5.31 -28.92
N GLY A 69 13.02 -6.12 -29.13
CA GLY A 69 12.94 -7.50 -28.64
C GLY A 69 14.05 -8.38 -29.23
N LEU A 70 14.25 -8.34 -30.54
CA LEU A 70 15.33 -9.06 -31.22
C LEU A 70 16.73 -8.61 -30.76
N LEU A 71 16.93 -7.30 -30.55
CA LEU A 71 18.16 -6.73 -29.98
C LEU A 71 18.32 -7.00 -28.48
N THR A 72 17.31 -7.58 -27.83
CA THR A 72 17.36 -8.02 -26.44
C THR A 72 17.69 -9.51 -26.34
N VAL A 73 17.65 -10.27 -27.45
CA VAL A 73 18.05 -11.69 -27.49
C VAL A 73 19.46 -11.91 -26.93
N PRO A 74 20.50 -11.13 -27.26
CA PRO A 74 21.83 -11.31 -26.65
C PRO A 74 21.85 -11.07 -25.14
N ARG A 75 20.98 -10.17 -24.64
CA ARG A 75 20.81 -9.93 -23.20
C ARG A 75 20.06 -11.07 -22.51
N LEU A 76 19.09 -11.68 -23.20
CA LEU A 76 18.39 -12.88 -22.71
C LEU A 76 19.31 -14.10 -22.70
N THR A 77 20.16 -14.26 -23.71
CA THR A 77 21.21 -15.30 -23.74
C THR A 77 22.19 -15.10 -22.59
N TRP A 78 22.67 -13.87 -22.36
CA TRP A 78 23.52 -13.57 -21.21
C TRP A 78 22.84 -13.87 -19.86
N LEU A 79 21.54 -13.59 -19.72
CA LEU A 79 20.78 -13.97 -18.52
C LEU A 79 20.62 -15.50 -18.39
N LEU A 80 20.44 -16.22 -19.50
CA LEU A 80 20.37 -17.68 -19.53
C LEU A 80 21.72 -18.30 -19.13
N ASP A 81 22.83 -17.77 -19.63
CA ASP A 81 24.19 -18.16 -19.23
C ASP A 81 24.42 -17.90 -17.73
N GLN A 82 23.85 -16.81 -17.20
CA GLN A 82 23.91 -16.49 -15.78
C GLN A 82 23.03 -17.43 -14.92
N ILE A 83 21.92 -17.95 -15.48
CA ILE A 83 21.10 -18.99 -14.85
C ILE A 83 21.81 -20.35 -14.89
N GLU A 84 22.58 -20.64 -15.94
CA GLU A 84 23.44 -21.82 -15.99
C GLU A 84 24.47 -21.78 -14.83
N ASN A 85 25.06 -20.60 -14.60
CA ASN A 85 25.88 -20.29 -13.42
C ASN A 85 25.08 -20.19 -12.10
N ALA A 86 23.75 -20.06 -12.15
CA ALA A 86 22.92 -20.05 -10.94
C ALA A 86 22.86 -21.43 -10.28
N THR A 87 23.28 -22.50 -10.98
CA THR A 87 23.52 -23.81 -10.36
C THR A 87 24.57 -23.70 -9.25
N ASP A 88 25.66 -22.97 -9.46
CA ASP A 88 26.69 -22.76 -8.44
C ASP A 88 26.16 -21.89 -7.29
N LEU A 89 25.39 -20.86 -7.62
CA LEU A 89 24.70 -20.04 -6.62
C LEU A 89 23.71 -20.87 -5.81
N TRP A 90 22.99 -21.80 -6.44
CA TRP A 90 22.05 -22.71 -5.77
C TRP A 90 22.80 -23.68 -4.85
N HIS A 91 23.96 -24.22 -5.25
CA HIS A 91 24.78 -25.06 -4.37
C HIS A 91 25.30 -24.30 -3.14
N VAL A 92 25.57 -23.00 -3.26
CA VAL A 92 25.96 -22.14 -2.13
C VAL A 92 24.76 -21.72 -1.28
N LEU A 93 23.63 -21.43 -1.90
CA LEU A 93 22.43 -20.90 -1.25
C LEU A 93 21.60 -21.99 -0.56
N HIS A 94 21.51 -23.18 -1.16
CA HIS A 94 20.73 -24.31 -0.68
C HIS A 94 21.00 -24.69 0.79
N PRO A 95 22.26 -24.86 1.25
CA PRO A 95 22.52 -25.17 2.66
C PRO A 95 22.17 -24.01 3.62
N ALA A 96 22.31 -22.75 3.19
CA ALA A 96 21.95 -21.58 4.00
C ALA A 96 20.43 -21.39 4.12
N VAL A 97 19.71 -21.64 3.03
CA VAL A 97 18.24 -21.59 3.01
C VAL A 97 17.66 -22.78 3.73
N GLY A 98 18.22 -23.99 3.58
CA GLY A 98 17.71 -25.20 4.23
C GLY A 98 17.62 -25.10 5.75
N GLN A 99 18.57 -24.40 6.39
CA GLN A 99 18.54 -24.16 7.84
C GLN A 99 17.59 -23.02 8.26
N THR A 100 17.41 -22.03 7.39
CA THR A 100 16.61 -20.83 7.68
C THR A 100 15.13 -20.99 7.29
N PHE A 101 14.85 -21.87 6.33
CA PHE A 101 13.51 -22.12 5.79
C PHE A 101 12.48 -22.56 6.84
N PRO A 102 12.81 -23.47 7.79
CA PRO A 102 11.90 -23.80 8.88
C PRO A 102 11.51 -22.58 9.73
N HIS A 103 12.46 -21.68 9.99
CA HIS A 103 12.19 -20.46 10.76
C HIS A 103 11.31 -19.47 9.99
N ILE A 104 11.49 -19.39 8.66
CA ILE A 104 10.61 -18.59 7.79
C ILE A 104 9.18 -19.15 7.83
N VAL A 105 9.03 -20.47 7.69
CA VAL A 105 7.72 -21.14 7.73
C VAL A 105 7.06 -20.96 9.11
N GLU A 106 7.81 -21.09 10.19
CA GLU A 106 7.32 -20.84 11.56
C GLU A 106 6.85 -19.38 11.73
N LYS A 107 7.65 -18.41 11.27
CA LYS A 107 7.28 -16.99 11.33
C LYS A 107 6.05 -16.66 10.49
N MET A 108 5.94 -17.24 9.30
CA MET A 108 4.74 -17.10 8.47
C MET A 108 3.52 -17.74 9.12
N GLY A 109 3.69 -18.90 9.77
CA GLY A 109 2.65 -19.54 10.56
C GLY A 109 2.19 -18.69 11.74
N GLU A 110 3.12 -18.07 12.48
CA GLU A 110 2.80 -17.10 13.55
C GLU A 110 2.02 -15.90 13.01
N TRP A 111 2.40 -15.38 11.85
CA TRP A 111 1.72 -14.25 11.20
C TRP A 111 0.32 -14.62 10.74
N GLU A 112 0.13 -15.82 10.21
CA GLU A 112 -1.18 -16.36 9.85
C GLU A 112 -2.05 -16.54 11.10
N GLN A 113 -1.52 -17.15 12.16
CA GLN A 113 -2.25 -17.35 13.42
C GLN A 113 -2.64 -16.02 14.08
N LYS A 114 -1.77 -15.00 13.98
CA LYS A 114 -2.04 -13.62 14.46
C LYS A 114 -2.97 -12.83 13.52
N GLY A 115 -3.37 -13.43 12.40
CA GLY A 115 -4.25 -12.84 11.40
C GLY A 115 -3.62 -11.65 10.67
N VAL A 116 -2.29 -11.58 10.59
CA VAL A 116 -1.56 -10.49 9.93
C VAL A 116 -1.90 -10.44 8.45
N PHE A 117 -1.94 -11.59 7.76
CA PHE A 117 -2.32 -11.66 6.35
C PHE A 117 -3.78 -11.25 6.13
N LYS A 118 -4.70 -11.67 7.00
CA LYS A 118 -6.10 -11.26 6.96
C LYS A 118 -6.28 -9.75 7.16
N LYS A 119 -5.52 -9.16 8.10
CA LYS A 119 -5.51 -7.70 8.33
C LYS A 119 -4.91 -6.95 7.15
N ALA A 120 -3.82 -7.45 6.57
CA ALA A 120 -3.19 -6.85 5.40
C ALA A 120 -4.11 -6.90 4.16
N ALA A 121 -4.80 -8.02 3.94
CA ALA A 121 -5.80 -8.16 2.89
C ALA A 121 -6.97 -7.17 3.10
N ALA A 122 -7.51 -7.10 4.32
CA ALA A 122 -8.57 -6.14 4.64
C ALA A 122 -8.12 -4.68 4.47
N LEU A 123 -6.87 -4.36 4.79
CA LEU A 123 -6.31 -3.03 4.60
C LEU A 123 -6.12 -2.69 3.11
N LYS A 124 -5.68 -3.67 2.32
CA LYS A 124 -5.59 -3.55 0.86
C LYS A 124 -6.97 -3.32 0.26
N ASP A 125 -7.98 -4.09 0.67
CA ASP A 125 -9.33 -3.97 0.14
C ASP A 125 -9.98 -2.65 0.58
N ALA A 126 -9.80 -2.23 1.83
CA ALA A 126 -10.24 -0.94 2.31
C ALA A 126 -9.55 0.23 1.58
N GLY A 127 -8.23 0.12 1.35
CA GLY A 127 -7.46 1.08 0.56
C GLY A 127 -7.88 1.09 -0.91
N GLY A 128 -8.12 -0.08 -1.50
CA GLY A 128 -8.61 -0.23 -2.88
C GLY A 128 -9.99 0.43 -3.05
N ASN A 129 -10.94 0.13 -2.17
CA ASN A 129 -12.26 0.75 -2.18
C ASN A 129 -12.22 2.27 -1.99
N LEU A 130 -11.27 2.78 -1.19
CA LEU A 130 -11.05 4.22 -1.01
C LEU A 130 -10.49 4.86 -2.29
N LEU A 131 -9.66 4.14 -3.03
CA LEU A 131 -8.99 4.61 -4.25
C LEU A 131 -9.82 4.39 -5.53
N ASP A 132 -10.72 3.39 -5.56
CA ASP A 132 -11.56 3.06 -6.72
C ASP A 132 -12.54 4.19 -7.07
N GLY A 133 -12.90 5.03 -6.10
CA GLY A 133 -13.70 6.24 -6.31
C GLY A 133 -12.89 7.51 -6.61
N MET A 134 -11.56 7.44 -6.56
CA MET A 134 -10.66 8.57 -6.71
C MET A 134 -10.01 8.57 -8.09
N THR A 135 -10.06 9.71 -8.78
CA THR A 135 -9.29 9.87 -10.01
C THR A 135 -7.79 10.00 -9.67
N PRO A 136 -6.87 9.77 -10.63
CA PRO A 136 -5.44 9.98 -10.41
C PRO A 136 -5.07 11.40 -9.93
N GLU A 137 -5.85 12.42 -10.32
CA GLU A 137 -5.72 13.79 -9.82
C GLU A 137 -6.20 13.93 -8.37
N ASP A 138 -7.24 13.20 -7.96
CA ASP A 138 -7.73 13.19 -6.58
C ASP A 138 -6.74 12.50 -5.64
N ILE A 139 -6.03 11.47 -6.10
CA ILE A 139 -4.96 10.80 -5.32
C ILE A 139 -3.80 11.78 -5.08
N ALA A 140 -3.41 12.57 -6.08
CA ALA A 140 -2.36 13.58 -5.94
C ALA A 140 -2.77 14.70 -4.97
N LYS A 141 -4.01 15.22 -5.09
CA LYS A 141 -4.58 16.21 -4.15
C LYS A 141 -4.77 15.64 -2.74
N THR A 142 -5.09 14.36 -2.64
CA THR A 142 -5.20 13.64 -1.36
C THR A 142 -3.84 13.51 -0.69
N GLY A 143 -2.74 13.36 -1.44
CA GLY A 143 -1.38 13.41 -0.89
C GLY A 143 -1.07 14.72 -0.15
N GLU A 144 -1.44 15.87 -0.74
CA GLU A 144 -1.32 17.18 -0.09
C GLU A 144 -2.29 17.32 1.09
N GLY A 145 -3.52 16.84 0.94
CA GLY A 145 -4.53 16.80 2.00
C GLY A 145 -4.14 15.89 3.17
N LEU A 146 -3.40 14.81 2.92
CA LEU A 146 -2.90 13.89 3.95
C LEU A 146 -1.81 14.54 4.79
N ALA A 147 -0.92 15.34 4.19
CA ALA A 147 0.03 16.15 4.96
C ALA A 147 -0.71 17.14 5.88
N PHE A 148 -1.75 17.80 5.36
CA PHE A 148 -2.61 18.69 6.15
C PHE A 148 -3.33 17.94 7.29
N VAL A 149 -4.00 16.83 7.01
CA VAL A 149 -4.69 16.00 8.01
C VAL A 149 -3.70 15.44 9.04
N THR A 150 -2.51 15.03 8.63
CA THR A 150 -1.44 14.59 9.54
C THR A 150 -0.99 15.72 10.44
N SER A 151 -0.81 16.93 9.90
CA SER A 151 -0.48 18.11 10.70
C SER A 151 -1.59 18.49 11.69
N LEU A 152 -2.86 18.29 11.31
CA LEU A 152 -3.99 18.48 12.22
C LEU A 152 -4.02 17.42 13.30
N MET A 153 -3.76 16.15 12.97
CA MET A 153 -3.66 15.08 13.97
C MET A 153 -2.52 15.34 14.96
N GLN A 154 -1.37 15.83 14.48
CA GLN A 154 -0.26 16.22 15.36
C GLN A 154 -0.64 17.38 16.28
N ARG A 155 -1.31 18.41 15.76
CA ARG A 155 -1.81 19.55 16.56
C ARG A 155 -2.88 19.13 17.57
N LEU A 156 -3.79 18.24 17.19
CA LEU A 156 -4.80 17.67 18.10
C LEU A 156 -4.19 16.71 19.13
N ALA A 157 -3.03 16.13 18.84
CA ALA A 157 -2.26 15.33 19.77
C ALA A 157 -1.47 16.18 20.77
N GLU A 158 -1.38 17.51 20.58
CA GLU A 158 -0.72 18.39 21.54
C GLU A 158 -1.53 18.44 22.85
N PRO A 159 -0.91 18.12 23.99
CA PRO A 159 -1.60 18.04 25.27
C PRO A 159 -2.22 19.39 25.68
N GLU A 160 -1.62 20.50 25.27
CA GLU A 160 -2.16 21.83 25.53
C GLU A 160 -3.48 22.07 24.79
N LEU A 161 -3.58 21.67 23.52
CA LEU A 161 -4.80 21.82 22.73
C LEU A 161 -5.91 20.89 23.23
N GLN A 162 -5.56 19.65 23.59
CA GLN A 162 -6.48 18.71 24.22
C GLN A 162 -7.07 19.27 25.51
N SER A 163 -6.22 19.86 26.37
CA SER A 163 -6.68 20.46 27.63
C SER A 163 -7.69 21.60 27.41
N LYS A 164 -7.49 22.43 26.38
CA LYS A 164 -8.38 23.53 26.02
C LYS A 164 -9.71 23.03 25.45
N ILE A 165 -9.67 22.00 24.60
CA ILE A 165 -10.88 21.37 24.04
C ILE A 165 -11.69 20.71 25.16
N THR A 166 -11.05 19.97 26.06
CA THR A 166 -11.73 19.35 27.20
C THR A 166 -12.34 20.40 28.12
N ALA A 167 -11.62 21.47 28.44
CA ALA A 167 -12.18 22.57 29.25
C ALA A 167 -13.39 23.25 28.59
N MET A 168 -13.38 23.37 27.25
CA MET A 168 -14.51 23.89 26.48
C MET A 168 -15.72 22.94 26.52
N LEU A 169 -15.48 21.63 26.41
CA LEU A 169 -16.53 20.61 26.50
C LEU A 169 -17.12 20.51 27.91
N ASP A 170 -16.29 20.64 28.94
CA ASP A 170 -16.72 20.68 30.34
C ASP A 170 -17.56 21.93 30.61
N LEU A 171 -17.17 23.09 30.06
CA LEU A 171 -17.97 24.32 30.11
C LEU A 171 -19.35 24.15 29.46
N MET A 172 -19.40 23.55 28.28
CA MET A 172 -20.66 23.27 27.57
C MET A 172 -21.53 22.28 28.34
N SER A 173 -20.91 21.31 29.03
CA SER A 173 -21.62 20.32 29.85
C SER A 173 -22.10 20.91 31.19
N ALA A 174 -21.40 21.90 31.72
CA ALA A 174 -21.78 22.62 32.93
C ALA A 174 -22.92 23.64 32.70
N ILE A 175 -23.14 24.05 31.46
CA ILE A 175 -24.28 24.91 31.09
C ILE A 175 -25.52 24.03 30.96
N ASP A 176 -26.39 24.09 31.97
CA ASP A 176 -27.70 23.44 31.93
C ASP A 176 -28.64 24.19 30.96
N THR A 177 -28.53 23.83 29.69
CA THR A 177 -29.31 24.40 28.58
C THR A 177 -30.83 24.21 28.72
N SER A 178 -31.25 23.28 29.58
CA SER A 178 -32.67 22.98 29.83
C SER A 178 -33.34 23.97 30.79
N ASN A 179 -32.55 24.76 31.55
CA ASN A 179 -33.06 25.61 32.62
C ASN A 179 -32.55 27.06 32.56
N VAL A 180 -32.17 27.52 31.36
CA VAL A 180 -31.66 28.88 31.15
C VAL A 180 -32.78 29.90 31.39
N LYS A 181 -32.73 30.58 32.54
CA LYS A 181 -33.63 31.69 32.85
C LYS A 181 -33.25 32.91 32.00
N PRO A 182 -34.23 33.64 31.43
CA PRO A 182 -33.94 34.86 30.70
C PRO A 182 -33.24 35.87 31.61
N ALA A 183 -32.05 36.31 31.20
CA ALA A 183 -31.30 37.31 31.93
C ALA A 183 -31.97 38.69 31.74
N GLY A 184 -32.46 39.30 32.82
CA GLY A 184 -32.93 40.68 32.81
C GLY A 184 -31.78 41.68 32.70
N MET A 185 -32.08 42.91 32.28
CA MET A 185 -31.08 43.99 32.10
C MET A 185 -30.21 44.21 33.36
N LEU A 186 -30.81 44.06 34.55
CA LEU A 186 -30.13 44.22 35.84
C LEU A 186 -29.25 43.01 36.19
N SER A 187 -29.67 41.79 35.86
CA SER A 187 -28.86 40.59 36.08
C SER A 187 -27.68 40.51 35.11
N MET A 188 -27.83 41.02 33.88
CA MET A 188 -26.72 41.16 32.93
C MET A 188 -25.66 42.13 33.46
N LEU A 189 -26.07 43.30 33.97
CA LEU A 189 -25.17 44.26 34.60
C LEU A 189 -24.46 43.69 35.83
N GLY A 190 -25.18 42.92 36.66
CA GLY A 190 -24.60 42.19 37.80
C GLY A 190 -23.57 41.14 37.37
N ALA A 191 -23.90 40.35 36.35
CA ALA A 191 -23.02 39.31 35.82
C ALA A 191 -21.74 39.89 35.19
N LEU A 192 -21.84 40.99 34.43
CA LEU A 192 -20.67 41.67 33.86
C LEU A 192 -19.77 42.31 34.93
N ARG A 193 -20.31 42.65 36.10
CA ARG A 193 -19.55 43.22 37.22
C ARG A 193 -18.99 42.16 38.18
N SER A 194 -19.41 40.90 38.05
CA SER A 194 -18.89 39.80 38.86
C SER A 194 -17.42 39.52 38.54
N PRO A 195 -16.68 38.86 39.44
CA PRO A 195 -15.31 38.43 39.19
C PRO A 195 -15.18 37.61 37.89
N GLU A 196 -16.15 36.73 37.63
CA GLU A 196 -16.20 35.83 36.48
C GLU A 196 -16.50 36.62 35.19
N GLY A 197 -17.46 37.54 35.21
CA GLY A 197 -17.77 38.39 34.05
C GLY A 197 -16.61 39.32 33.68
N ARG A 198 -15.88 39.84 34.67
CA ARG A 198 -14.66 40.62 34.44
C ARG A 198 -13.53 39.79 33.86
N GLN A 199 -13.36 38.54 34.30
CA GLN A 199 -12.40 37.60 33.70
C GLN A 199 -12.77 37.28 32.25
N ALA A 200 -14.05 37.03 31.96
CA ALA A 200 -14.52 36.77 30.60
C ALA A 200 -14.30 37.98 29.68
N LEU A 201 -14.60 39.21 30.14
CA LEU A 201 -14.29 40.44 29.40
C LEU A 201 -12.78 40.62 29.19
N GLY A 202 -11.96 40.26 30.18
CA GLY A 202 -10.50 40.26 30.06
C GLY A 202 -10.00 39.31 28.96
N LEU A 203 -10.57 38.10 28.88
CA LEU A 203 -10.28 37.14 27.82
C LEU A 203 -10.67 37.70 26.44
N VAL A 204 -11.85 38.30 26.32
CA VAL A 204 -12.30 38.94 25.06
C VAL A 204 -11.34 40.04 24.63
N VAL A 205 -10.89 40.88 25.57
CA VAL A 205 -9.89 41.93 25.29
C VAL A 205 -8.56 41.34 24.84
N GLU A 206 -8.10 40.25 25.45
CA GLU A 206 -6.83 39.62 25.08
C GLU A 206 -6.91 38.92 23.71
N VAL A 207 -8.04 38.29 23.39
CA VAL A 207 -8.34 37.76 22.04
C VAL A 207 -8.37 38.89 21.01
N LEU A 208 -8.99 40.03 21.32
CA LEU A 208 -9.01 41.19 20.43
C LEU A 208 -7.61 41.78 20.21
N LYS A 209 -6.77 41.83 21.25
CA LYS A 209 -5.36 42.24 21.10
C LYS A 209 -4.56 41.26 20.25
N ALA A 210 -4.73 39.95 20.47
CA ALA A 210 -4.06 38.91 19.69
C ALA A 210 -4.48 38.97 18.22
N ALA A 211 -5.78 39.12 17.94
CA ALA A 211 -6.31 39.31 16.59
C ALA A 211 -5.78 40.59 15.94
N GLY A 212 -5.69 41.70 16.70
CA GLY A 212 -5.10 42.95 16.24
C GLY A 212 -3.61 42.82 15.88
N LYS A 213 -2.84 42.04 16.65
CA LYS A 213 -1.42 41.75 16.33
C LYS A 213 -1.27 40.91 15.06
N PHE A 214 -2.08 39.87 14.89
CA PHE A 214 -2.14 39.08 13.65
C PHE A 214 -2.49 39.93 12.43
N SER A 215 -3.42 40.87 12.57
CA SER A 215 -3.79 41.77 11.47
C SER A 215 -2.74 42.84 11.17
N ALA A 216 -1.91 43.21 12.15
CA ALA A 216 -0.81 44.17 11.97
C ALA A 216 0.42 43.53 11.29
N GLU A 217 0.75 42.28 11.61
CA GLU A 217 1.84 41.54 10.95
C GLU A 217 1.55 41.24 9.47
N GLY A 218 0.28 41.09 9.08
CA GLY A 218 -0.12 40.95 7.68
C GLY A 218 0.00 42.22 6.83
N ASN A 219 0.17 43.39 7.43
CA ASN A 219 0.27 44.68 6.72
C ASN A 219 1.70 45.27 6.70
N SER A 220 2.67 44.59 7.30
CA SER A 220 4.10 44.97 7.25
C SER A 220 4.88 44.29 6.12
N SER A 221 4.21 43.49 5.29
CA SER A 221 4.73 42.94 4.03
C SER A 221 3.92 43.48 2.84
N LYS A 222 4.09 44.77 2.55
CA LYS A 222 3.79 45.37 1.25
C LYS A 222 4.87 46.36 0.89
#